data_AF-A0A6V7KFK6-F1
#
_entry.id   AF-A0A6V7KFK6-F1
#
_cell.length_a   1.000
_cell.length_b   1.000
_cell.length_c   1.000
_cell.angle_alpha   90.00
_cell.angle_beta   90.00
_cell.angle_gamma   90.00
#
_symmetry.space_group_name_H-M   'P 1'
#
loop_
_entity.id
_entity.type
_entity.pdbx_description
1 polymer ?
#
loop_
_entity_poly.entity_id
_entity_poly.type
_entity_poly.pdbx_seq_one_letter_code
_entity_poly.pdbx_strand_id
1 'polypeptide(L)'
;IDGDPVDGGWSDWGPWACSVSCNGGIGSRRRFCNNPEPNIKGEPCMGPSLMTGRCNTIKCGDITEDTDNLIRKRIRRNHTSMTVNEGERVIIQGDSDIIDIINQEAPDRDISWSHNGIIMNFNDDRIELIDYAI
;
A
#
# COMPACT_ATOMS: atom_id res chain seq x y z
N ILE A 1 45.76 -1.83 -12.20
CA ILE A 1 46.09 -1.30 -10.86
C ILE A 1 44.76 -0.89 -10.27
N ASP A 2 44.22 -1.69 -9.34
CA ASP A 2 42.98 -1.33 -8.64
C ASP A 2 43.23 0.00 -7.93
N GLY A 3 42.40 0.99 -8.22
CA GLY A 3 42.56 2.39 -7.82
C GLY A 3 42.54 2.62 -6.31
N ASP A 4 42.07 3.80 -5.90
CA ASP A 4 41.88 4.12 -4.48
C ASP A 4 40.86 3.16 -3.82
N PRO A 5 40.93 2.92 -2.50
CA PRO A 5 39.96 2.11 -1.79
C PRO A 5 38.52 2.60 -2.04
N VAL A 6 37.62 1.66 -2.34
CA VAL A 6 36.19 1.92 -2.45
C VAL A 6 35.50 1.06 -1.42
N ASP A 7 35.04 1.69 -0.34
CA ASP A 7 34.31 1.00 0.73
C ASP A 7 32.89 0.64 0.29
N GLY A 8 32.41 -0.50 0.76
CA GLY A 8 31.11 -1.03 0.42
C GLY A 8 29.99 -0.21 1.05
N GLY A 9 29.01 0.14 0.23
CA GLY A 9 27.76 0.77 0.66
C GLY A 9 26.56 -0.16 0.52
N TRP A 10 25.65 -0.06 1.48
CA TRP A 10 24.39 -0.80 1.45
C TRP A 10 23.46 -0.24 0.37
N SER A 11 22.82 -1.13 -0.38
CA SER A 11 21.60 -0.80 -1.11
C SER A 11 20.49 -0.41 -0.15
N ASP A 12 19.44 0.21 -0.72
CA ASP A 12 18.16 0.27 -0.03
C ASP A 12 17.67 -1.13 0.33
N TRP A 13 16.84 -1.19 1.37
CA TRP A 13 16.18 -2.43 1.74
C TRP A 13 15.20 -2.84 0.65
N GLY A 14 15.26 -4.11 0.24
CA GLY A 14 14.23 -4.73 -0.56
C GLY A 14 12.88 -4.82 0.16
N PRO A 15 11.83 -5.22 -0.57
CA PRO A 15 10.49 -5.37 -0.01
C PRO A 15 10.46 -6.45 1.08
N TRP A 16 9.46 -6.35 1.96
CA TRP A 16 9.20 -7.37 2.97
C TRP A 16 8.59 -8.63 2.34
N ALA A 17 9.22 -9.78 2.55
CA ALA A 17 8.59 -11.08 2.40
C ALA A 17 7.84 -11.38 3.72
N CYS A 18 6.54 -11.07 3.74
CA CYS A 18 5.70 -11.14 4.94
C CYS A 18 4.88 -12.44 4.98
N SER A 19 4.60 -12.95 6.18
CA SER A 19 3.77 -14.14 6.39
C SER A 19 2.29 -13.94 6.02
N VAL A 20 1.81 -12.71 6.04
CA VAL A 20 0.43 -12.32 5.70
C VAL A 20 0.44 -11.02 4.91
N SER A 21 -0.59 -10.77 4.12
CA SER A 21 -0.75 -9.55 3.32
C SER A 21 -1.31 -8.36 4.12
N CYS A 22 -1.96 -8.60 5.26
CA CYS A 22 -2.60 -7.59 6.11
C CYS A 22 -2.71 -8.06 7.58
N ASN A 23 -3.23 -7.22 8.48
CA ASN A 23 -3.38 -7.44 9.93
C ASN A 23 -2.07 -7.65 10.73
N GLY A 24 -0.92 -7.41 10.11
CA GLY A 24 0.38 -7.48 10.77
C GLY A 24 0.95 -8.89 10.87
N GLY A 25 1.86 -9.21 9.96
CA GLY A 25 2.65 -10.45 9.96
C GLY A 25 4.02 -10.32 10.58
N ILE A 26 4.76 -11.44 10.53
CA ILE A 26 6.21 -11.44 10.73
C ILE A 26 6.84 -11.77 9.38
N GLY A 27 7.86 -11.03 9.01
CA GLY A 27 8.53 -11.20 7.73
C GLY A 27 10.01 -10.91 7.79
N SER A 28 10.63 -10.97 6.62
CA SER A 28 12.02 -10.59 6.45
C SER A 28 12.24 -9.76 5.19
N ARG A 29 13.26 -8.91 5.21
CA ARG A 29 13.72 -8.15 4.04
C ARG A 29 15.23 -8.14 3.97
N ARG A 30 15.78 -7.97 2.76
CA ARG A 30 17.22 -8.04 2.49
C ARG A 30 17.74 -6.77 1.84
N ARG A 31 19.01 -6.50 2.02
CA ARG A 31 19.78 -5.46 1.31
C ARG A 31 21.13 -6.04 0.89
N PHE A 32 21.76 -5.42 -0.10
CA PHE A 32 23.00 -5.90 -0.70
C PHE A 32 24.12 -4.89 -0.53
N CYS A 33 25.35 -5.37 -0.43
CA CYS A 33 26.53 -4.50 -0.32
C CYS A 33 27.06 -4.18 -1.72
N ASN A 34 26.34 -3.32 -2.43
CA ASN A 34 26.61 -3.03 -3.84
C ASN A 34 26.32 -1.57 -4.24
N ASN A 35 26.22 -0.66 -3.27
CA ASN A 35 25.92 0.74 -3.51
C ASN A 35 26.83 1.69 -2.70
N PRO A 36 28.15 1.76 -2.99
CA PRO A 36 28.85 1.05 -4.06
C PRO A 36 29.33 -0.36 -3.65
N GLU A 37 29.71 -1.18 -4.62
CA GLU A 37 30.36 -2.47 -4.35
C GLU A 37 31.82 -2.24 -3.89
N PRO A 38 32.27 -2.89 -2.79
CA PRO A 38 33.63 -2.70 -2.31
C PRO A 38 34.66 -3.28 -3.30
N ASN A 39 35.78 -2.58 -3.47
CA ASN A 39 36.92 -3.15 -4.20
C ASN A 39 37.84 -3.94 -3.26
N ILE A 40 38.86 -4.62 -3.81
CA ILE A 40 39.82 -5.45 -3.05
C ILE A 40 40.51 -4.69 -1.89
N LYS A 41 40.59 -3.36 -1.98
CA LYS A 41 41.24 -2.50 -0.99
C LYS A 41 40.27 -1.81 -0.03
N GLY A 42 38.96 -1.88 -0.28
CA GLY A 42 37.93 -1.21 0.51
C GLY A 42 37.30 -2.10 1.56
N GLU A 43 36.68 -1.48 2.56
CA GLU A 43 36.02 -2.19 3.65
C GLU A 43 34.65 -2.76 3.21
N PRO A 44 34.25 -3.95 3.70
CA PRO A 44 32.92 -4.47 3.44
C PRO A 44 31.86 -3.69 4.21
N CYS A 45 30.60 -3.78 3.77
CA CYS A 45 29.50 -3.15 4.47
C CYS A 45 29.33 -3.70 5.89
N MET A 46 29.33 -2.80 6.88
CA MET A 46 29.11 -3.16 8.27
C MET A 46 27.61 -3.30 8.60
N GLY A 47 27.26 -4.34 9.34
CA GLY A 47 25.90 -4.62 9.83
C GLY A 47 25.18 -5.74 9.07
N PRO A 48 23.90 -5.99 9.39
CA PRO A 48 23.18 -7.13 8.85
C PRO A 48 22.67 -6.86 7.42
N SER A 49 22.71 -7.89 6.57
CA SER A 49 22.08 -7.92 5.24
C SER A 49 20.62 -8.39 5.26
N LEU A 50 20.17 -8.94 6.39
CA LEU A 50 18.82 -9.46 6.61
C LEU A 50 18.21 -8.78 7.83
N MET A 51 16.98 -8.31 7.69
CA MET A 51 16.17 -7.79 8.80
C MET A 51 14.90 -8.61 8.93
N THR A 52 14.55 -9.00 10.15
CA THR A 52 13.26 -9.61 10.51
C THR A 52 12.44 -8.63 11.34
N GLY A 53 11.12 -8.67 11.21
CA GLY A 53 10.26 -7.73 11.92
C GLY A 53 8.79 -7.88 11.57
N ARG A 54 7.98 -7.00 12.17
CA ARG A 54 6.56 -6.89 11.79
C ARG A 54 6.43 -6.20 10.45
N CYS A 55 5.52 -6.70 9.63
CA CYS A 55 5.23 -6.19 8.30
C CYS A 55 3.72 -6.21 8.05
N ASN A 56 3.26 -5.49 7.03
CA ASN A 56 1.87 -5.47 6.58
C ASN A 56 0.88 -5.19 7.72
N THR A 57 1.15 -4.16 8.52
CA THR A 57 0.39 -3.77 9.72
C THR A 57 -0.96 -3.10 9.41
N ILE A 58 -1.25 -2.86 8.14
CA ILE A 58 -2.53 -2.32 7.69
C ILE A 58 -3.60 -3.37 7.94
N LYS A 59 -4.76 -2.96 8.44
CA LYS A 59 -5.84 -3.91 8.67
C LYS A 59 -6.28 -4.50 7.33
N CYS A 60 -6.69 -5.76 7.35
CA CYS A 60 -7.39 -6.30 6.18
C CYS A 60 -8.63 -5.42 5.92
N GLY A 61 -9.12 -5.33 4.69
CA GLY A 61 -10.20 -4.38 4.43
C GLY A 61 -9.77 -2.90 4.31
N ASP A 62 -8.56 -2.51 4.75
CA ASP A 62 -8.03 -1.13 4.71
C ASP A 62 -7.00 -0.87 3.61
N ILE A 63 -7.15 0.22 2.84
CA ILE A 63 -6.15 0.63 1.83
C ILE A 63 -4.97 1.37 2.48
N THR A 64 -3.82 1.39 1.81
CA THR A 64 -2.68 2.21 2.25
C THR A 64 -3.00 3.71 2.17
N GLU A 65 -2.29 4.52 2.97
CA GLU A 65 -2.37 5.98 2.88
C GLU A 65 -1.97 6.50 1.49
N ASP A 66 -1.02 5.84 0.84
CA ASP A 66 -0.60 6.15 -0.53
C ASP A 66 -1.73 5.92 -1.53
N THR A 67 -2.47 4.81 -1.39
CA THR A 67 -3.63 4.49 -2.22
C THR A 67 -4.79 5.45 -1.99
N ASP A 68 -5.09 5.85 -0.74
CA ASP A 68 -6.09 6.90 -0.45
C ASP A 68 -5.69 8.24 -1.10
N ASN A 69 -4.43 8.63 -0.96
CA ASN A 69 -3.92 9.85 -1.58
C ASN A 69 -3.99 9.81 -3.11
N LEU A 70 -3.69 8.67 -3.72
CA LEU A 70 -3.80 8.46 -5.17
C LEU A 70 -5.24 8.59 -5.65
N ILE A 71 -6.20 7.97 -4.95
CA ILE A 71 -7.63 8.07 -5.23
C ILE A 71 -8.08 9.53 -5.20
N ARG A 72 -7.78 10.25 -4.11
CA ARG A 72 -8.15 11.68 -3.96
C ARG A 72 -7.55 12.53 -5.06
N LYS A 73 -6.28 12.30 -5.42
CA LYS A 73 -5.59 13.01 -6.49
C LYS A 73 -6.27 12.76 -7.84
N ARG A 74 -6.64 11.51 -8.13
CA ARG A 74 -7.27 11.15 -9.41
C ARG A 74 -8.66 11.74 -9.55
N ILE A 75 -9.48 11.67 -8.50
CA ILE A 75 -10.81 12.29 -8.48
C ILE A 75 -10.69 13.79 -8.72
N ARG A 76 -9.82 14.51 -8.00
CA ARG A 76 -9.59 15.95 -8.20
C ARG A 76 -9.15 16.31 -9.61
N ARG A 77 -8.36 15.44 -10.24
CA ARG A 77 -7.86 15.68 -11.61
C ARG A 77 -8.94 15.48 -12.66
N ASN A 78 -9.73 14.41 -12.53
CA ASN A 78 -10.68 14.01 -13.56
C ASN A 78 -12.07 14.64 -13.38
N HIS A 79 -12.42 15.04 -12.16
CA HIS A 79 -13.71 15.63 -11.81
C HIS A 79 -13.51 17.01 -11.17
N THR A 80 -13.18 18.00 -12.01
CA THR A 80 -12.87 19.37 -11.58
C THR A 80 -14.11 20.21 -11.23
N SER A 81 -15.30 19.77 -11.65
CA SER A 81 -16.58 20.39 -11.32
C SER A 81 -17.66 19.32 -11.28
N MET A 82 -18.47 19.32 -10.21
CA MET A 82 -19.61 18.42 -10.03
C MET A 82 -20.72 19.20 -9.32
N THR A 83 -21.94 19.09 -9.82
CA THR A 83 -23.14 19.64 -9.17
C THR A 83 -23.98 18.48 -8.70
N VAL A 84 -24.37 18.51 -7.43
CA VAL A 84 -25.10 17.43 -6.76
C VAL A 84 -26.20 18.08 -5.94
N ASN A 85 -27.43 17.57 -6.04
CA ASN A 85 -28.49 18.06 -5.17
C ASN A 85 -28.34 17.47 -3.77
N GLU A 86 -28.82 18.20 -2.76
CA GLU A 86 -28.82 17.72 -1.39
C GLU A 86 -29.59 16.39 -1.29
N GLY A 87 -28.96 15.38 -0.68
CA GLY A 87 -29.50 14.02 -0.58
C GLY A 87 -29.24 13.10 -1.78
N GLU A 88 -28.74 13.62 -2.91
CA GLU A 88 -28.41 12.79 -4.07
C GLU A 88 -27.03 12.14 -3.97
N ARG A 89 -26.91 10.94 -4.54
CA ARG A 89 -25.65 10.20 -4.61
C ARG A 89 -24.89 10.56 -5.88
N VAL A 90 -23.57 10.62 -5.76
CA VAL A 90 -22.67 10.80 -6.88
C VAL A 90 -22.08 9.46 -7.26
N ILE A 91 -22.28 9.05 -8.51
CA ILE A 91 -21.65 7.84 -9.07
C ILE A 91 -20.54 8.29 -10.00
N ILE A 92 -19.30 7.90 -9.68
CA ILE A 92 -18.13 8.18 -10.49
C ILE A 92 -17.63 6.88 -11.09
N GLN A 93 -17.28 6.90 -12.37
CA GLN A 93 -16.65 5.75 -13.00
C GLN A 93 -15.28 5.49 -12.36
N GLY A 94 -15.09 4.27 -11.87
CA GLY A 94 -13.82 3.86 -11.28
C GLY A 94 -12.69 3.84 -12.31
N ASP A 95 -11.50 4.22 -11.87
CA ASP A 95 -10.28 4.15 -12.66
C ASP A 95 -9.69 2.74 -12.51
N SER A 96 -9.49 2.03 -13.63
CA SER A 96 -9.07 0.62 -13.63
C SER A 96 -7.74 0.41 -12.91
N ASP A 97 -6.78 1.33 -13.08
CA ASP A 97 -5.45 1.21 -12.49
C ASP A 97 -5.53 1.30 -10.96
N ILE A 98 -6.42 2.16 -10.45
CA ILE A 98 -6.68 2.29 -9.02
C ILE A 98 -7.41 1.06 -8.48
N ILE A 99 -8.38 0.53 -9.23
CA ILE A 99 -9.10 -0.69 -8.85
C ILE A 99 -8.13 -1.87 -8.72
N ASP A 100 -7.18 -2.01 -9.63
CA ASP A 100 -6.16 -3.07 -9.56
C ASP A 100 -5.25 -2.93 -8.34
N ILE A 101 -4.81 -1.71 -8.02
CA ILE A 101 -4.04 -1.43 -6.80
C ILE A 101 -4.83 -1.79 -5.55
N ILE A 102 -6.10 -1.37 -5.50
CA ILE A 102 -6.98 -1.71 -4.40
C ILE A 102 -7.05 -3.23 -4.31
N ASN A 103 -7.44 -3.96 -5.37
CA ASN A 103 -7.54 -5.42 -5.37
C ASN A 103 -6.23 -6.11 -4.92
N GLN A 104 -5.07 -5.53 -5.21
CA GLN A 104 -3.78 -6.05 -4.75
C GLN A 104 -3.54 -5.81 -3.25
N GLU A 105 -3.93 -4.65 -2.70
CA GLU A 105 -3.89 -4.34 -1.26
C GLU A 105 -5.06 -4.96 -0.48
N ALA A 106 -6.07 -5.42 -1.21
CA ALA A 106 -7.41 -5.73 -0.74
C ALA A 106 -7.98 -7.04 -1.33
N PRO A 107 -7.21 -8.13 -1.46
CA PRO A 107 -7.64 -9.27 -2.27
C PRO A 107 -8.96 -9.92 -1.83
N ASP A 108 -9.39 -9.68 -0.58
CA ASP A 108 -10.62 -10.22 0.01
C ASP A 108 -11.78 -9.21 0.14
N ARG A 109 -11.82 -8.08 -0.61
CA ARG A 109 -12.79 -6.99 -0.33
C ARG A 109 -14.07 -6.97 -1.15
N ASP A 110 -15.18 -6.75 -0.42
CA ASP A 110 -16.40 -6.07 -0.86
C ASP A 110 -16.29 -4.58 -0.46
N ILE A 111 -16.42 -3.65 -1.42
CA ILE A 111 -16.23 -2.20 -1.20
C ILE A 111 -17.57 -1.49 -1.38
N SER A 112 -18.08 -0.85 -0.32
CA SER A 112 -19.34 -0.09 -0.38
C SER A 112 -19.18 1.37 0.07
N TRP A 113 -19.91 2.27 -0.60
CA TRP A 113 -19.81 3.73 -0.48
C TRP A 113 -20.92 4.32 0.41
N SER A 114 -20.58 5.30 1.26
CA SER A 114 -21.57 6.09 2.04
C SER A 114 -21.28 7.60 2.01
N HIS A 115 -22.27 8.39 2.42
CA HIS A 115 -22.34 9.86 2.27
C HIS A 115 -21.23 10.66 2.99
N ASN A 116 -20.43 10.04 3.88
CA ASN A 116 -19.41 10.73 4.69
C ASN A 116 -18.00 10.08 4.66
N GLY A 117 -17.73 9.17 3.71
CA GLY A 117 -16.41 8.53 3.57
C GLY A 117 -16.43 7.00 3.62
N ILE A 118 -15.22 6.42 3.53
CA ILE A 118 -14.96 4.98 3.39
C ILE A 118 -15.26 4.27 4.73
N ILE A 119 -16.10 3.23 4.70
CA ILE A 119 -16.35 2.33 5.84
C ILE A 119 -15.99 0.91 5.42
N MET A 120 -15.19 0.24 6.25
CA MET A 120 -14.68 -1.11 6.02
C MET A 120 -15.25 -2.00 7.13
N ASN A 121 -15.95 -3.08 6.76
CA ASN A 121 -16.56 -3.97 7.74
C ASN A 121 -16.39 -5.45 7.34
N PHE A 122 -16.19 -6.30 8.35
CA PHE A 122 -15.69 -7.66 8.22
C PHE A 122 -16.75 -8.73 8.54
N ASN A 123 -16.71 -9.80 7.76
CA ASN A 123 -17.24 -11.17 7.96
C ASN A 123 -18.75 -11.43 7.77
N ASP A 124 -18.99 -12.33 6.81
CA ASP A 124 -19.99 -13.42 6.71
C ASP A 124 -20.92 -13.58 7.93
N ASP A 125 -22.24 -13.56 7.86
CA ASP A 125 -23.15 -13.99 6.82
C ASP A 125 -24.43 -13.12 6.87
N ARG A 126 -24.81 -12.54 5.72
CA ARG A 126 -26.02 -11.73 5.43
C ARG A 126 -26.10 -10.33 6.05
N ILE A 127 -26.17 -9.32 5.19
CA ILE A 127 -26.58 -7.95 5.57
C ILE A 127 -27.79 -7.55 4.72
N GLU A 128 -28.90 -7.31 5.41
CA GLU A 128 -30.14 -6.74 4.89
C GLU A 128 -29.96 -5.26 4.50
N LEU A 129 -30.51 -4.91 3.35
CA LEU A 129 -30.69 -3.53 2.91
C LEU A 129 -31.93 -2.95 3.63
N ILE A 130 -31.70 -2.11 4.64
CA ILE A 130 -32.80 -1.35 5.27
C ILE A 130 -32.94 0.00 4.56
N ASP A 131 -34.03 0.10 3.83
CA ASP A 131 -34.60 1.33 3.29
C ASP A 131 -35.23 2.13 4.43
N TYR A 132 -34.70 3.33 4.69
CA TYR A 132 -35.45 4.32 5.47
C TYR A 132 -36.14 5.26 4.50
N ALA A 133 -37.28 4.81 4.00
CA ALA A 133 -38.33 5.68 3.56
C ALA A 133 -38.89 6.41 4.80
N ILE A 134 -38.70 7.73 4.88
CA ILE A 134 -39.70 8.75 5.28
C ILE A 134 -39.30 10.02 4.51
#